data_AF-A0A7X0RSN4-F1
#
_entry.id   AF-A0A7X0RSN4-F1
#
_cell.length_a   1.000
_cell.length_b   1.000
_cell.length_c   1.000
_cell.angle_alpha   90.00
_cell.angle_beta   90.00
_cell.angle_gamma   90.00
#
_symmetry.space_group_name_H-M   'P 1'
#
loop_
_entity.id
_entity.type
_entity.pdbx_description
1 polymer ?
#
loop_
_entity_poly.entity_id
_entity_poly.type
_entity_poly.pdbx_seq_one_letter_code
_entity_poly.pdbx_strand_id
1 'polypeptide(L)'
;MCTSFVVHGERTFIGMNFDISDRPIKLARHGEHQLIVRQQENGSYYPAFGLNRAGTFMNLQTVEPNEAGRYRRTKDAVHTMRLFEDVLGEKIRLSSLGDYLRMKAVVNVPNYSVHCLIAGMERQGYIVEPGRGNLALDEAEDPDVMVLTNCALTDGSAPVDERYETANRAIRLRKAAFDPAAGLAVLAETAQQEGDYPTQLSLVSVPEEGLMYFALRRRFDRIFVFRFDDDTIRTHAGFERACSWPVTKQGIDLADLDIFA
;
A
#
# COMPACT_ATOMS: atom_id res chain seq x y z
N MET A 1 -6.47 10.45 -1.60
CA MET A 1 -5.36 10.55 -2.57
C MET A 1 -4.18 9.81 -1.95
N CYS A 2 -3.37 9.06 -2.68
CA CYS A 2 -2.30 8.25 -2.11
C CYS A 2 -1.17 8.10 -3.15
N THR A 3 0.03 7.74 -2.70
CA THR A 3 1.15 7.36 -3.55
C THR A 3 1.67 6.03 -3.05
N SER A 4 1.83 5.05 -3.93
CA SER A 4 2.43 3.76 -3.59
C SER A 4 3.46 3.36 -4.63
N PHE A 5 4.44 2.57 -4.23
CA PHE A 5 5.46 2.07 -5.13
C PHE A 5 6.02 0.73 -4.68
N VAL A 6 6.64 0.02 -5.61
CA VAL A 6 7.59 -1.05 -5.32
C VAL A 6 8.89 -0.80 -6.08
N VAL A 7 10.02 -1.10 -5.45
CA VAL A 7 11.35 -1.10 -6.04
C VAL A 7 12.02 -2.44 -5.74
N HIS A 8 12.45 -3.15 -6.77
CA HIS A 8 13.19 -4.40 -6.67
C HIS A 8 14.67 -4.19 -6.91
N GLY A 9 15.50 -4.59 -5.95
CA GLY A 9 16.96 -4.67 -6.07
C GLY A 9 17.46 -6.00 -5.56
N GLU A 10 18.49 -5.98 -4.71
CA GLU A 10 18.89 -7.13 -3.88
C GLU A 10 17.81 -7.50 -2.85
N ARG A 11 17.04 -6.49 -2.41
CA ARG A 11 15.85 -6.60 -1.56
C ARG A 11 14.69 -5.87 -2.23
N THR A 12 13.49 -6.16 -1.78
CA THR A 12 12.26 -5.53 -2.23
C THR A 12 11.89 -4.40 -1.27
N PHE A 13 11.51 -3.25 -1.80
CA PHE A 13 11.05 -2.11 -1.01
C PHE A 13 9.67 -1.69 -1.50
N ILE A 14 8.67 -1.76 -0.63
CA ILE A 14 7.28 -1.43 -0.96
C ILE A 14 6.85 -0.23 -0.13
N GLY A 15 6.55 0.89 -0.78
CA GLY A 15 6.21 2.15 -0.12
C GLY A 15 4.75 2.55 -0.30
N MET A 16 4.18 3.22 0.70
CA MET A 16 2.87 3.86 0.59
C MET A 16 2.75 5.11 1.47
N ASN A 17 2.28 6.20 0.87
CA ASN A 17 1.63 7.32 1.52
C ASN A 17 0.13 7.09 1.53
N PHE A 18 -0.47 7.16 2.72
CA PHE A 18 -1.90 7.10 2.91
C PHE A 18 -2.44 8.50 3.20
N ASP A 19 -2.95 9.15 2.16
CA ASP A 19 -3.48 10.51 2.26
C ASP A 19 -5.01 10.50 2.32
N ILE A 20 -5.49 10.85 3.50
CA ILE A 20 -6.88 10.71 3.88
C ILE A 20 -7.24 11.82 4.87
N SER A 21 -8.49 12.28 4.86
CA SER A 21 -8.95 13.31 5.79
C SER A 21 -8.73 12.88 7.23
N ASP A 22 -8.49 13.83 8.13
CA ASP A 22 -8.22 13.54 9.55
C ASP A 22 -9.30 12.64 10.14
N ARG A 23 -8.91 11.41 10.47
CA ARG A 23 -9.81 10.35 10.94
C ARG A 23 -9.01 9.24 11.61
N PRO A 24 -9.64 8.47 12.52
CA PRO A 24 -8.97 7.35 13.17
C PRO A 24 -8.46 6.32 12.15
N ILE A 25 -7.19 5.93 12.33
CA ILE A 25 -6.52 4.87 11.59
C ILE A 25 -5.99 3.85 12.59
N LYS A 26 -6.14 2.59 12.25
CA LYS A 26 -5.78 1.45 13.09
C LYS A 26 -4.87 0.49 12.35
N LEU A 27 -3.80 0.05 13.00
CA LEU A 27 -3.00 -1.09 12.55
C LEU A 27 -3.42 -2.33 13.32
N ALA A 28 -3.89 -3.37 12.64
CA ALA A 28 -4.42 -4.56 13.29
C ALA A 28 -3.93 -5.85 12.63
N ARG A 29 -3.79 -6.91 13.44
CA ARG A 29 -3.63 -8.26 12.91
C ARG A 29 -4.96 -8.78 12.38
N HIS A 30 -4.92 -9.43 11.22
CA HIS A 30 -6.06 -10.17 10.68
C HIS A 30 -5.63 -11.61 10.38
N GLY A 31 -6.37 -12.59 10.92
CA GLY A 31 -5.92 -13.97 10.92
C GLY A 31 -4.55 -14.14 11.61
N GLU A 32 -3.75 -15.08 11.11
CA GLU A 32 -2.41 -15.40 11.65
C GLU A 32 -1.26 -14.77 10.85
N HIS A 33 -1.54 -14.21 9.67
CA HIS A 33 -0.50 -13.82 8.72
C HIS A 33 -0.59 -12.36 8.27
N GLN A 34 -1.68 -11.65 8.51
CA GLN A 34 -1.90 -10.34 7.92
C GLN A 34 -1.78 -9.19 8.90
N LEU A 35 -1.14 -8.11 8.46
CA LEU A 35 -1.16 -6.80 9.09
C LEU A 35 -1.98 -5.88 8.19
N ILE A 36 -3.11 -5.37 8.69
CA ILE A 36 -4.04 -4.56 7.93
C ILE A 36 -4.09 -3.17 8.53
N VAL A 37 -3.93 -2.15 7.67
CA VAL A 37 -4.25 -0.77 8.01
C VAL A 37 -5.71 -0.52 7.69
N ARG A 38 -6.43 -0.01 8.70
CA ARG A 38 -7.86 0.23 8.64
C ARG A 38 -8.15 1.69 8.96
N GLN A 39 -9.09 2.27 8.25
CA GLN A 39 -9.57 3.63 8.42
C GLN A 39 -11.01 3.59 8.90
N GLN A 40 -11.36 4.51 9.79
CA GLN A 40 -12.73 4.65 10.26
C GLN A 40 -13.57 5.46 9.27
N GLU A 41 -14.72 4.96 8.88
CA GLU A 41 -15.72 5.67 8.10
C GLU A 41 -17.12 5.35 8.67
N ASN A 42 -17.92 6.37 8.93
CA ASN A 42 -19.28 6.22 9.47
C ASN A 42 -19.36 5.29 10.71
N GLY A 43 -18.39 5.40 11.61
CA GLY A 43 -18.33 4.61 12.86
C GLY A 43 -17.80 3.19 12.70
N SER A 44 -17.41 2.75 11.50
CA SER A 44 -16.90 1.41 11.22
C SER A 44 -15.48 1.45 10.64
N TYR A 45 -14.66 0.44 10.93
CA TYR A 45 -13.32 0.31 10.39
C TYR A 45 -13.31 -0.55 9.12
N TYR A 46 -12.89 0.04 8.02
CA TYR A 46 -12.69 -0.62 6.73
C TYR A 46 -11.19 -0.77 6.46
N PRO A 47 -10.76 -1.80 5.72
CA PRO A 47 -9.37 -1.89 5.28
C PRO A 47 -9.05 -0.83 4.22
N ALA A 48 -7.84 -0.29 4.25
CA ALA A 48 -7.27 0.54 3.18
C ALA A 48 -6.20 -0.24 2.43
N PHE A 49 -5.30 -0.89 3.17
CA PHE A 49 -4.22 -1.67 2.61
C PHE A 49 -3.69 -2.65 3.64
N GLY A 50 -2.83 -3.58 3.22
CA GLY A 50 -2.22 -4.52 4.13
C GLY A 50 -1.01 -5.23 3.55
N LEU A 51 -0.35 -5.96 4.45
CA LEU A 51 0.83 -6.79 4.21
C LEU A 51 0.58 -8.17 4.82
N ASN A 52 1.13 -9.22 4.24
CA ASN A 52 1.16 -10.54 4.88
C ASN A 52 2.59 -11.01 5.19
N ARG A 53 2.71 -12.08 5.99
CA ARG A 53 4.00 -12.70 6.36
C ARG A 53 4.79 -13.24 5.16
N ALA A 54 4.10 -13.57 4.07
CA ALA A 54 4.73 -13.93 2.80
C ALA A 54 5.29 -12.71 2.03
N GLY A 55 5.23 -11.51 2.61
CA GLY A 55 5.81 -10.31 2.01
C GLY A 55 4.95 -9.65 0.94
N THR A 56 3.71 -10.11 0.75
CA THR A 56 2.78 -9.51 -0.22
C THR A 56 2.09 -8.29 0.37
N PHE A 57 2.16 -7.18 -0.36
CA PHE A 57 1.43 -5.95 -0.14
C PHE A 57 0.25 -5.85 -1.09
N MET A 58 -0.85 -5.26 -0.61
CA MET A 58 -1.94 -4.80 -1.47
C MET A 58 -2.59 -3.55 -0.87
N ASN A 59 -2.89 -2.55 -1.70
CA ASN A 59 -3.70 -1.39 -1.30
C ASN A 59 -5.02 -1.28 -2.07
N LEU A 60 -5.92 -0.47 -1.52
CA LEU A 60 -7.19 -0.05 -2.11
C LEU A 60 -7.14 1.46 -2.24
N GLN A 61 -6.70 1.93 -3.40
CA GLN A 61 -6.43 3.34 -3.66
C GLN A 61 -7.51 3.92 -4.55
N THR A 62 -8.03 5.11 -4.21
CA THR A 62 -9.13 5.73 -4.96
C THR A 62 -8.71 6.08 -6.38
N VAL A 63 -9.58 5.83 -7.35
CA VAL A 63 -9.39 6.16 -8.77
C VAL A 63 -10.71 6.63 -9.37
N GLU A 64 -10.66 7.41 -10.45
CA GLU A 64 -11.86 7.84 -11.17
C GLU A 64 -12.75 6.62 -11.54
N PRO A 65 -14.08 6.70 -11.29
CA PRO A 65 -15.00 5.62 -11.63
C PRO A 65 -14.93 5.23 -13.11
N ASN A 66 -15.09 3.92 -13.37
CA ASN A 66 -15.21 3.36 -14.71
C ASN A 66 -16.43 2.43 -14.75
N GLU A 67 -17.26 2.59 -15.78
CA GLU A 67 -18.50 1.84 -15.92
C GLU A 67 -18.26 0.31 -16.02
N ALA A 68 -17.23 -0.13 -16.74
CA ALA A 68 -16.86 -1.53 -16.85
C ALA A 68 -16.32 -2.11 -15.52
N GLY A 69 -15.84 -1.24 -14.62
CA GLY A 69 -15.37 -1.58 -13.29
C GLY A 69 -16.47 -1.57 -12.22
N ARG A 70 -17.73 -1.26 -12.56
CA ARG A 70 -18.84 -1.27 -11.60
C ARG A 70 -19.11 -2.66 -11.06
N TYR A 71 -19.57 -2.68 -9.80
CA TYR A 71 -19.96 -3.91 -9.12
C TYR A 71 -20.95 -4.73 -9.95
N ARG A 72 -20.60 -6.00 -10.15
CA ARG A 72 -21.49 -7.03 -10.71
C ARG A 72 -21.16 -8.37 -10.07
N ARG A 73 -22.19 -9.17 -9.84
CA ARG A 73 -22.05 -10.51 -9.26
C ARG A 73 -22.20 -11.55 -10.36
N THR A 74 -21.08 -11.98 -10.92
CA THR A 74 -21.02 -13.03 -11.95
C THR A 74 -19.96 -14.06 -11.60
N LYS A 75 -20.02 -15.26 -12.18
CA LYS A 75 -19.02 -16.31 -11.95
C LYS A 75 -17.61 -15.91 -12.41
N ASP A 76 -17.51 -15.01 -13.37
CA ASP A 76 -16.25 -14.59 -14.02
C ASP A 76 -15.75 -13.23 -13.49
N ALA A 77 -16.36 -12.73 -12.42
CA ALA A 77 -15.95 -11.48 -11.77
C ALA A 77 -15.59 -11.69 -10.30
N VAL A 78 -14.63 -10.91 -9.82
CA VAL A 78 -14.26 -10.81 -8.40
C VAL A 78 -14.29 -9.34 -8.00
N HIS A 79 -14.86 -9.03 -6.84
CA HIS A 79 -14.82 -7.64 -6.35
C HIS A 79 -13.51 -7.37 -5.60
N THR A 80 -13.02 -6.13 -5.64
CA THR A 80 -11.73 -5.70 -5.05
C THR A 80 -11.55 -6.13 -3.60
N MET A 81 -12.60 -6.04 -2.77
CA MET A 81 -12.55 -6.53 -1.39
C MET A 81 -12.30 -8.03 -1.25
N ARG A 82 -12.83 -8.86 -2.16
CA ARG A 82 -12.59 -10.30 -2.15
C ARG A 82 -11.19 -10.61 -2.65
N LEU A 83 -10.73 -9.91 -3.68
CA LEU A 83 -9.36 -10.00 -4.16
C LEU A 83 -8.37 -9.67 -3.03
N PHE A 84 -8.62 -8.60 -2.28
CA PHE A 84 -7.84 -8.18 -1.11
C PHE A 84 -7.74 -9.27 -0.05
N GLU A 85 -8.88 -9.85 0.36
CA GLU A 85 -8.90 -10.95 1.33
C GLU A 85 -8.19 -12.20 0.82
N ASP A 86 -8.37 -12.55 -0.45
CA ASP A 86 -7.82 -13.78 -1.02
C ASP A 86 -6.31 -13.67 -1.30
N VAL A 87 -5.81 -12.50 -1.72
CA VAL A 87 -4.37 -12.23 -1.91
C VAL A 87 -3.64 -12.15 -0.56
N LEU A 88 -4.09 -11.28 0.35
CA LEU A 88 -3.42 -11.15 1.65
C LEU A 88 -3.61 -12.39 2.53
N GLY A 89 -4.70 -13.13 2.33
CA GLY A 89 -4.94 -14.44 2.95
C GLY A 89 -4.28 -15.62 2.25
N GLU A 90 -3.45 -15.39 1.23
CA GLU A 90 -2.68 -16.41 0.51
C GLU A 90 -3.53 -17.51 -0.14
N LYS A 91 -4.83 -17.28 -0.30
CA LYS A 91 -5.71 -18.14 -1.12
C LYS A 91 -5.40 -17.96 -2.61
N ILE A 92 -4.91 -16.79 -2.99
CA ILE A 92 -4.29 -16.51 -4.28
C ILE A 92 -2.84 -16.14 -3.98
N ARG A 93 -1.91 -17.02 -4.37
CA ARG A 93 -0.48 -16.73 -4.29
C ARG A 93 -0.11 -15.68 -5.33
N LEU A 94 0.80 -14.78 -4.98
CA LEU A 94 1.23 -13.70 -5.87
C LEU A 94 1.80 -14.24 -7.20
N SER A 95 2.53 -15.36 -7.15
CA SER A 95 3.04 -16.06 -8.34
C SER A 95 1.97 -16.60 -9.29
N SER A 96 0.73 -16.78 -8.82
CA SER A 96 -0.42 -17.23 -9.63
C SER A 96 -1.41 -16.11 -9.93
N LEU A 97 -1.12 -14.88 -9.50
CA LEU A 97 -2.06 -13.77 -9.62
C LEU A 97 -2.32 -13.38 -11.08
N GLY A 98 -1.30 -13.39 -11.94
CA GLY A 98 -1.47 -13.11 -13.37
C GLY A 98 -2.45 -14.06 -14.06
N ASP A 99 -2.36 -15.37 -13.80
CA ASP A 99 -3.32 -16.37 -14.31
C ASP A 99 -4.73 -16.09 -13.79
N TYR A 100 -4.85 -15.79 -12.50
CA TYR A 100 -6.12 -15.47 -11.89
C TYR A 100 -6.78 -14.23 -12.52
N LEU A 101 -6.01 -13.16 -12.73
CA LEU A 101 -6.46 -11.91 -13.34
C LEU A 101 -6.83 -12.06 -14.82
N ARG A 102 -6.24 -13.01 -15.55
CA ARG A 102 -6.68 -13.37 -16.91
C ARG A 102 -8.03 -14.08 -16.94
N MET A 103 -8.36 -14.84 -15.88
CA MET A 103 -9.61 -15.59 -15.79
C MET A 103 -10.77 -14.81 -15.16
N LYS A 104 -10.47 -13.78 -14.35
CA LYS A 104 -11.46 -13.02 -13.58
C LYS A 104 -11.39 -11.55 -13.90
N ALA A 105 -12.53 -10.98 -14.29
CA ALA A 105 -12.69 -9.53 -14.32
C ALA A 105 -12.71 -8.99 -12.88
N VAL A 106 -11.84 -8.03 -12.58
CA VAL A 106 -11.88 -7.33 -11.30
C VAL A 106 -12.88 -6.18 -11.39
N VAL A 107 -13.79 -6.10 -10.41
CA VAL A 107 -14.79 -5.04 -10.29
C VAL A 107 -14.72 -4.41 -8.91
N ASN A 108 -15.23 -3.19 -8.77
CA ASN A 108 -15.32 -2.54 -7.48
C ASN A 108 -16.51 -3.04 -6.65
N VAL A 109 -16.50 -2.73 -5.36
CA VAL A 109 -17.70 -2.83 -4.50
C VAL A 109 -18.65 -1.65 -4.77
N PRO A 110 -19.95 -1.74 -4.41
CA PRO A 110 -20.89 -0.63 -4.62
C PRO A 110 -20.40 0.69 -4.01
N ASN A 111 -20.59 1.79 -4.73
CA ASN A 111 -20.29 3.17 -4.31
C ASN A 111 -18.80 3.53 -4.10
N TYR A 112 -17.87 2.60 -4.30
CA TYR A 112 -16.44 2.88 -4.24
C TYR A 112 -15.78 2.61 -5.59
N SER A 113 -14.75 3.37 -5.91
CA SER A 113 -13.90 3.14 -7.08
C SER A 113 -12.45 3.13 -6.64
N VAL A 114 -11.84 1.95 -6.64
CA VAL A 114 -10.45 1.77 -6.27
C VAL A 114 -9.69 0.96 -7.32
N HIS A 115 -8.39 1.22 -7.43
CA HIS A 115 -7.41 0.35 -8.07
C HIS A 115 -6.35 -0.06 -7.03
N CYS A 116 -5.51 -1.02 -7.39
CA CYS A 116 -4.61 -1.64 -6.43
C CYS A 116 -3.20 -1.79 -7.03
N LEU A 117 -2.18 -1.46 -6.25
CA LEU A 117 -0.84 -2.02 -6.38
C LEU A 117 -0.81 -3.30 -5.55
N ILE A 118 -0.43 -4.41 -6.17
CA ILE A 118 -0.19 -5.70 -5.52
C ILE A 118 1.25 -6.09 -5.81
N ALA A 119 2.08 -6.18 -4.78
CA ALA A 119 3.51 -6.44 -4.96
C ALA A 119 4.05 -7.33 -3.84
N GLY A 120 5.15 -8.02 -4.09
CA GLY A 120 5.81 -8.88 -3.12
C GLY A 120 7.23 -9.18 -3.55
N MET A 121 7.86 -10.20 -3.00
CA MET A 121 9.24 -10.56 -3.36
C MET A 121 9.36 -11.09 -4.80
N GLU A 122 10.57 -11.47 -5.21
CA GLU A 122 10.84 -12.18 -6.48
C GLU A 122 10.39 -11.43 -7.74
N ARG A 123 10.47 -10.09 -7.74
CA ARG A 123 10.04 -9.23 -8.86
C ARG A 123 8.60 -9.50 -9.29
N GLN A 124 7.70 -9.67 -8.32
CA GLN A 124 6.28 -9.83 -8.57
C GLN A 124 5.53 -8.55 -8.22
N GLY A 125 4.87 -7.97 -9.22
CA GLY A 125 4.11 -6.74 -9.09
C GLY A 125 3.00 -6.65 -10.13
N TYR A 126 1.86 -6.12 -9.72
CA TYR A 126 0.70 -5.87 -10.57
C TYR A 126 0.02 -4.57 -10.17
N ILE A 127 -0.40 -3.79 -11.16
CA ILE A 127 -1.38 -2.72 -11.00
C ILE A 127 -2.70 -3.24 -11.56
N VAL A 128 -3.73 -3.29 -10.73
CA VAL A 128 -5.05 -3.84 -11.07
C VAL A 128 -6.06 -2.71 -11.07
N GLU A 129 -6.61 -2.41 -12.25
CA GLU A 129 -7.55 -1.30 -12.46
C GLU A 129 -8.91 -1.84 -12.91
N PRO A 130 -9.88 -1.96 -11.98
CA PRO A 130 -11.20 -2.51 -12.30
C PRO A 130 -11.86 -1.83 -13.51
N GLY A 131 -12.14 -2.64 -14.54
CA GLY A 131 -12.76 -2.18 -15.79
C GLY A 131 -11.80 -1.58 -16.83
N ARG A 132 -10.51 -1.42 -16.53
CA ARG A 132 -9.53 -0.84 -17.44
C ARG A 132 -8.42 -1.80 -17.84
N GLY A 133 -8.09 -2.75 -16.98
CA GLY A 133 -7.09 -3.78 -17.24
C GLY A 133 -6.17 -3.98 -16.07
N ASN A 134 -5.10 -4.74 -16.29
CA ASN A 134 -4.04 -4.94 -15.33
C ASN A 134 -2.71 -4.74 -16.03
N LEU A 135 -1.74 -4.15 -15.33
CA LEU A 135 -0.36 -4.01 -15.78
C LEU A 135 0.50 -4.92 -14.91
N ALA A 136 1.24 -5.84 -15.51
CA ALA A 136 2.23 -6.64 -14.81
C ALA A 136 3.59 -5.91 -14.76
N LEU A 137 4.41 -6.18 -13.74
CA LEU A 137 5.69 -5.50 -13.55
C LEU A 137 6.63 -5.65 -14.75
N ASP A 138 6.64 -6.83 -15.37
CA ASP A 138 7.44 -7.12 -16.56
C ASP A 138 6.96 -6.40 -17.83
N GLU A 139 5.78 -5.78 -17.78
CA GLU A 139 5.23 -4.91 -18.83
C GLU A 139 5.51 -3.41 -18.56
N ALA A 140 6.05 -3.05 -17.39
CA ALA A 140 6.39 -1.68 -17.04
C ALA A 140 7.66 -1.20 -17.79
N GLU A 141 7.82 0.13 -17.91
CA GLU A 141 9.00 0.75 -18.54
C GLU A 141 10.31 0.35 -17.81
N ASP A 142 10.25 0.25 -16.48
CA ASP A 142 11.32 -0.27 -15.64
C ASP A 142 10.82 -1.56 -14.95
N PRO A 143 11.37 -2.74 -15.29
CA PRO A 143 10.88 -4.03 -14.78
C PRO A 143 11.20 -4.27 -13.29
N ASP A 144 11.76 -3.27 -12.61
CA ASP A 144 12.04 -3.31 -11.19
C ASP A 144 11.22 -2.30 -10.39
N VAL A 145 10.49 -1.42 -11.07
CA VAL A 145 9.82 -0.29 -10.43
C VAL A 145 8.38 -0.19 -10.91
N MET A 146 7.47 -0.13 -9.96
CA MET A 146 6.08 0.26 -10.21
C MET A 146 5.69 1.37 -9.26
N VAL A 147 4.97 2.37 -9.77
CA VAL A 147 4.42 3.48 -8.99
C VAL A 147 2.93 3.53 -9.29
N LEU A 148 2.12 3.85 -8.28
CA LEU A 148 0.68 4.06 -8.42
C LEU A 148 0.24 5.24 -7.56
N THR A 149 -0.33 6.27 -8.19
CA THR A 149 -1.10 7.35 -7.53
C THR A 149 -2.58 7.24 -7.91
N ASN A 150 -3.39 8.29 -7.82
CA ASN A 150 -4.85 8.17 -8.00
C ASN A 150 -5.31 8.29 -9.46
N CYS A 151 -4.38 8.40 -10.39
CA CYS A 151 -4.64 8.39 -11.82
C CYS A 151 -4.64 6.95 -12.36
N ALA A 152 -5.55 6.67 -13.30
CA ALA A 152 -5.54 5.40 -13.99
C ALA A 152 -4.32 5.33 -14.94
N LEU A 153 -3.56 4.23 -14.89
CA LEU A 153 -2.35 4.07 -15.71
C LEU A 153 -2.60 3.31 -17.02
N THR A 154 -3.65 2.49 -17.06
CA THR A 154 -4.02 1.72 -18.26
C THR A 154 -4.87 2.52 -19.24
N ASP A 155 -5.39 3.68 -18.82
CA ASP A 155 -6.01 4.66 -19.70
C ASP A 155 -4.90 5.47 -20.39
N GLY A 156 -4.45 5.02 -21.58
CA GLY A 156 -3.27 5.54 -22.30
C GLY A 156 -3.27 7.04 -22.69
N SER A 157 -4.23 7.84 -22.22
CA SER A 157 -4.29 9.29 -22.41
C SER A 157 -4.57 10.07 -21.12
N ALA A 158 -4.70 9.41 -19.96
CA ALA A 158 -4.94 10.12 -18.71
C ALA A 158 -3.64 10.82 -18.27
N PRO A 159 -3.68 12.13 -17.96
CA PRO A 159 -2.52 12.80 -17.40
C PRO A 159 -2.18 12.16 -16.05
N VAL A 160 -0.93 11.72 -15.90
CA VAL A 160 -0.40 11.30 -14.61
C VAL A 160 -0.24 12.52 -13.71
N ASP A 161 -0.53 12.35 -12.41
CA ASP A 161 -0.44 13.47 -11.47
C ASP A 161 1.02 13.81 -11.11
N GLU A 162 1.26 15.02 -10.58
CA GLU A 162 2.60 15.49 -10.21
C GLU A 162 3.30 14.58 -9.18
N ARG A 163 2.52 13.89 -8.34
CA ARG A 163 3.05 12.94 -7.35
C ARG A 163 3.58 11.69 -8.02
N TYR A 164 2.96 11.21 -9.09
CA TYR A 164 3.44 10.09 -9.88
C TYR A 164 4.80 10.40 -10.50
N GLU A 165 4.93 11.57 -11.14
CA GLU A 165 6.18 12.02 -11.73
C GLU A 165 7.28 12.24 -10.69
N THR A 166 6.90 12.83 -9.54
CA THR A 166 7.83 13.06 -8.43
C THR A 166 8.31 11.75 -7.83
N ALA A 167 7.43 10.76 -7.60
CA ALA A 167 7.81 9.43 -7.13
C ALA A 167 8.79 8.76 -8.10
N ASN A 168 8.46 8.71 -9.39
CA ASN A 168 9.31 8.09 -10.41
C ASN A 168 10.69 8.75 -10.49
N ARG A 169 10.74 10.10 -10.53
CA ARG A 169 11.99 10.85 -10.51
C ARG A 169 12.81 10.57 -9.25
N ALA A 170 12.18 10.62 -8.08
CA ALA A 170 12.83 10.41 -6.79
C ALA A 170 13.39 8.99 -6.64
N ILE A 171 12.68 7.97 -7.17
CA ILE A 171 13.14 6.58 -7.21
C ILE A 171 14.32 6.44 -8.18
N ARG A 172 14.22 6.95 -9.41
CA ARG A 172 15.29 6.87 -10.42
C ARG A 172 16.61 7.44 -9.90
N LEU A 173 16.56 8.55 -9.17
CA LEU A 173 17.74 9.18 -8.56
C LEU A 173 18.41 8.34 -7.47
N ARG A 174 17.69 7.40 -6.85
CA ARG A 174 18.12 6.63 -5.67
C ARG A 174 18.24 5.12 -5.93
N LYS A 175 17.79 4.63 -7.08
CA LYS A 175 17.62 3.19 -7.39
C LYS A 175 18.86 2.35 -7.10
N ALA A 176 20.05 2.85 -7.42
CA ALA A 176 21.31 2.10 -7.28
C ALA A 176 21.65 1.71 -5.82
N ALA A 177 21.17 2.47 -4.85
CA ALA A 177 21.41 2.24 -3.42
C ALA A 177 20.11 2.38 -2.63
N PHE A 178 19.02 1.80 -3.15
CA PHE A 178 17.71 1.92 -2.55
C PHE A 178 17.65 1.15 -1.21
N ASP A 179 17.18 1.82 -0.17
CA ASP A 179 17.05 1.31 1.18
C ASP A 179 15.77 1.88 1.84
N PRO A 180 15.43 1.54 3.10
CA PRO A 180 14.23 2.07 3.75
C PRO A 180 14.23 3.59 3.88
N ALA A 181 15.40 4.22 4.09
CA ALA A 181 15.50 5.67 4.21
C ALA A 181 15.27 6.36 2.86
N ALA A 182 15.78 5.81 1.76
CA ALA A 182 15.50 6.25 0.40
C ALA A 182 14.00 6.13 0.09
N GLY A 183 13.36 5.03 0.49
CA GLY A 183 11.92 4.85 0.35
C GLY A 183 11.12 5.89 1.14
N LEU A 184 11.49 6.16 2.39
CA LEU A 184 10.84 7.19 3.20
C LEU A 184 11.08 8.60 2.63
N ALA A 185 12.23 8.87 2.02
CA ALA A 185 12.49 10.14 1.34
C ALA A 185 11.60 10.33 0.10
N VAL A 186 11.38 9.29 -0.71
CA VAL A 186 10.42 9.32 -1.83
C VAL A 186 9.01 9.64 -1.32
N LEU A 187 8.61 9.03 -0.20
CA LEU A 187 7.33 9.30 0.44
C LEU A 187 7.24 10.71 1.01
N ALA A 188 8.32 11.26 1.56
CA ALA A 188 8.36 12.64 2.01
C ALA A 188 8.20 13.64 0.86
N GLU A 189 8.85 13.40 -0.27
CA GLU A 189 8.73 14.23 -1.48
C GLU A 189 7.32 14.18 -2.11
N THR A 190 6.57 13.10 -1.87
CA THR A 190 5.21 12.92 -2.42
C THR A 190 4.11 13.06 -1.39
N ALA A 191 4.46 13.47 -0.16
CA ALA A 191 3.50 13.66 0.92
C ALA A 191 2.65 14.91 0.68
N GLN A 192 1.33 14.75 0.82
CA GLN A 192 0.39 15.86 0.78
C GLN A 192 0.40 16.59 2.12
N GLN A 193 0.82 17.85 2.07
CA GLN A 193 1.03 18.68 3.26
C GLN A 193 -0.29 19.27 3.80
N GLU A 194 -1.13 19.74 2.90
CA GLU A 194 -2.35 20.51 3.20
C GLU A 194 -3.54 20.01 2.33
N GLY A 195 -4.74 20.53 2.62
CA GLY A 195 -5.98 20.17 1.91
C GLY A 195 -6.81 19.10 2.64
N ASP A 196 -7.84 18.58 1.95
CA ASP A 196 -8.82 17.66 2.54
C ASP A 196 -8.26 16.27 2.84
N TYR A 197 -7.11 15.93 2.25
CA TYR A 197 -6.50 14.60 2.33
C TYR A 197 -5.00 14.70 2.63
N PRO A 198 -4.58 15.19 3.80
CA PRO A 198 -3.16 15.23 4.16
C PRO A 198 -2.62 13.82 4.41
N THR A 199 -1.31 13.60 4.20
CA THR A 199 -0.67 12.29 4.45
C THR A 199 -0.66 11.95 5.93
N GLN A 200 -1.45 10.98 6.38
CA GLN A 200 -1.52 10.61 7.79
C GLN A 200 -0.54 9.50 8.18
N LEU A 201 -0.19 8.64 7.24
CA LEU A 201 0.71 7.51 7.43
C LEU A 201 1.57 7.34 6.17
N SER A 202 2.87 7.21 6.37
CA SER A 202 3.85 6.85 5.34
C SER A 202 4.58 5.60 5.80
N LEU A 203 4.71 4.59 4.94
CA LEU A 203 5.41 3.35 5.30
C LEU A 203 6.27 2.81 4.17
N VAL A 204 7.33 2.10 4.54
CA VAL A 204 8.16 1.29 3.65
C VAL A 204 8.33 -0.09 4.26
N SER A 205 7.90 -1.13 3.54
CA SER A 205 8.12 -2.52 3.90
C SER A 205 9.37 -3.07 3.22
N VAL A 206 10.10 -3.92 3.96
CA VAL A 206 11.20 -4.76 3.48
C VAL A 206 10.78 -6.21 3.69
N PRO A 207 10.09 -6.83 2.71
CA PRO A 207 9.54 -8.17 2.83
C PRO A 207 10.54 -9.24 3.27
N GLU A 208 11.76 -9.21 2.71
CA GLU A 208 12.82 -10.17 3.01
C GLU A 208 13.25 -10.17 4.48
N GLU A 209 13.02 -9.06 5.19
CA GLU A 209 13.34 -8.90 6.60
C GLU A 209 12.12 -9.00 7.52
N GLY A 210 10.91 -9.10 6.95
CA GLY A 210 9.67 -9.06 7.73
C GLY A 210 9.50 -7.74 8.49
N LEU A 211 9.98 -6.62 7.93
CA LEU A 211 9.95 -5.30 8.54
C LEU A 211 9.05 -4.32 7.78
N MET A 212 8.47 -3.39 8.52
CA MET A 212 7.77 -2.23 8.00
C MET A 212 8.15 -0.98 8.80
N TYR A 213 8.87 -0.07 8.18
CA TYR A 213 9.20 1.25 8.73
C TYR A 213 8.07 2.21 8.42
N PHE A 214 7.71 3.08 9.36
CA PHE A 214 6.65 4.05 9.11
C PHE A 214 6.79 5.34 9.92
N ALA A 215 6.26 6.42 9.34
CA ALA A 215 6.15 7.74 9.94
C ALA A 215 4.67 8.13 10.03
N LEU A 216 4.32 8.84 11.10
CA LEU A 216 2.97 9.35 11.32
C LEU A 216 2.92 10.86 11.03
N ARG A 217 1.83 11.31 10.40
CA ARG A 217 1.54 12.74 10.15
C ARG A 217 2.73 13.51 9.56
N ARG A 218 3.43 12.89 8.60
CA ARG A 218 4.57 13.48 7.86
C ARG A 218 5.80 13.78 8.73
N ARG A 219 5.86 13.26 9.96
CA ARG A 219 7.03 13.38 10.84
C ARG A 219 8.10 12.36 10.47
N PHE A 220 8.73 12.58 9.33
CA PHE A 220 9.79 11.69 8.79
C PHE A 220 11.08 11.71 9.62
N ASP A 221 11.20 12.63 10.57
CA ASP A 221 12.23 12.62 11.60
C ASP A 221 11.97 11.55 12.68
N ARG A 222 10.75 10.99 12.75
CA ARG A 222 10.34 10.03 13.77
C ARG A 222 9.78 8.76 13.16
N ILE A 223 10.62 7.74 13.14
CA ILE A 223 10.35 6.49 12.45
C ILE A 223 10.04 5.39 13.47
N PHE A 224 8.90 4.75 13.30
CA PHE A 224 8.56 3.49 13.95
C PHE A 224 8.95 2.32 13.04
N VAL A 225 9.09 1.14 13.63
CA VAL A 225 9.25 -0.12 12.90
C VAL A 225 8.30 -1.17 13.46
N PHE A 226 7.56 -1.84 12.59
CA PHE A 226 6.84 -3.07 12.89
C PHE A 226 7.66 -4.26 12.43
N ARG A 227 7.68 -5.33 13.24
CA ARG A 227 8.30 -6.61 12.92
C ARG A 227 7.28 -7.73 12.94
N PHE A 228 7.22 -8.50 11.86
CA PHE A 228 6.31 -9.64 11.79
C PHE A 228 6.68 -10.76 12.77
N ASP A 229 7.96 -11.02 13.05
CA ASP A 229 8.38 -12.14 13.91
C ASP A 229 7.72 -12.16 15.29
N ASP A 230 7.50 -10.98 15.88
CA ASP A 230 6.93 -10.82 17.21
C ASP A 230 5.70 -9.91 17.24
N ASP A 231 5.15 -9.58 16.06
CA ASP A 231 3.97 -8.74 15.88
C ASP A 231 4.02 -7.44 16.72
N THR A 232 5.19 -6.78 16.79
CA THR A 232 5.40 -5.63 17.68
C THR A 232 5.87 -4.39 16.91
N ILE A 233 5.25 -3.24 17.23
CA ILE A 233 5.71 -1.91 16.83
C ILE A 233 6.75 -1.43 17.83
N ARG A 234 7.81 -0.78 17.35
CA ARG A 234 8.84 -0.14 18.17
C ARG A 234 9.19 1.22 17.64
N THR A 235 9.59 2.13 18.52
CA THR A 235 10.32 3.34 18.12
C THR A 235 11.66 2.93 17.48
N HIS A 236 12.01 3.50 16.34
CA HIS A 236 13.23 3.17 15.60
C HIS A 236 14.22 4.33 15.54
N ALA A 237 13.79 5.52 15.09
CA ALA A 237 14.64 6.71 14.96
C ALA A 237 13.89 7.98 15.35
N GLY A 238 14.59 8.97 15.93
CA GLY A 238 14.02 10.28 16.29
C GLY A 238 13.28 10.37 17.62
N PHE A 239 13.33 9.32 18.45
CA PHE A 239 12.66 9.29 19.76
C PHE A 239 13.68 9.41 20.90
N GLU A 240 13.31 10.14 21.95
CA GLU A 240 14.11 10.23 23.18
C GLU A 240 14.08 8.93 24.01
N ARG A 241 13.03 8.13 23.85
CA ARG A 241 12.81 6.90 24.61
C ARG A 241 12.44 5.75 23.69
N ALA A 242 12.98 4.58 24.00
CA ALA A 242 12.60 3.35 23.34
C ALA A 242 11.25 2.86 23.90
N CYS A 243 10.26 2.71 23.03
CA CYS A 243 8.93 2.20 23.37
C CYS A 243 8.56 1.04 22.43
N SER A 244 7.67 0.16 22.90
CA SER A 244 7.20 -0.98 22.11
C SER A 244 5.73 -1.30 22.41
N TRP A 245 4.98 -1.71 21.38
CA TRP A 245 3.57 -2.05 21.48
C TRP A 245 3.25 -3.33 20.70
N PRO A 246 2.65 -4.35 21.35
CA PRO A 246 2.17 -5.52 20.63
C PRO A 246 0.97 -5.16 19.76
N VAL A 247 0.94 -5.66 18.52
CA VAL A 247 -0.19 -5.50 17.60
C VAL A 247 -1.03 -6.76 17.66
N THR A 248 -2.27 -6.62 18.12
CA THR A 248 -3.21 -7.73 18.26
C THR A 248 -4.32 -7.63 17.22
N LYS A 249 -5.31 -8.54 17.30
CA LYS A 249 -6.53 -8.49 16.48
C LYS A 249 -7.41 -7.28 16.80
N GLN A 250 -7.33 -6.75 18.02
CA GLN A 250 -8.00 -5.51 18.43
C GLN A 250 -7.38 -4.28 17.74
N GLY A 251 -6.13 -4.42 17.29
CA GLY A 251 -5.33 -3.38 16.67
C GLY A 251 -4.91 -2.27 17.62
N ILE A 252 -4.04 -1.40 17.12
CA ILE A 252 -3.61 -0.18 17.80
C ILE A 252 -4.08 1.02 17.00
N ASP A 253 -4.66 2.00 17.67
CA ASP A 253 -5.00 3.27 17.04
C ASP A 253 -3.71 4.08 16.86
N LEU A 254 -3.47 4.60 15.66
CA LEU A 254 -2.22 5.31 15.36
C LEU A 254 -2.08 6.58 16.21
N ALA A 255 -3.20 7.16 16.66
CA ALA A 255 -3.21 8.27 17.60
C ALA A 255 -2.54 7.93 18.94
N ASP A 256 -2.60 6.66 19.39
CA ASP A 256 -1.96 6.22 20.63
C ASP A 256 -0.44 6.16 20.51
N LEU A 257 0.07 5.93 19.30
CA LEU A 257 1.50 6.00 18.98
C LEU A 257 1.95 7.45 18.82
N ASP A 258 1.09 8.29 18.27
CA ASP A 258 1.37 9.67 17.89
C ASP A 258 1.69 10.58 19.09
N ILE A 259 1.21 10.23 20.29
CA ILE A 259 1.53 10.89 21.57
C ILE A 259 3.03 10.79 21.90
N PHE A 260 3.70 9.77 21.39
CA PHE A 260 5.14 9.55 21.57
C PHE A 260 5.97 10.06 20.39
N ALA A 261 5.32 10.29 19.25
CA ALA A 261 5.94 10.91 18.10
C ALA A 261 5.90 12.44 18.22
#